data_AF-A0A182GYH1-F1
#
_entry.id   AF-A0A182GYH1-F1
#
_cell.length_a   1.000
_cell.length_b   1.000
_cell.length_c   1.000
_cell.angle_alpha   90.00
_cell.angle_beta   90.00
_cell.angle_gamma   90.00
#
_symmetry.space_group_name_H-M   'P 1'
#
loop_
_entity.id
_entity.type
_entity.pdbx_description
1 polymer ?
#
loop_
_entity_poly.entity_id
_entity_poly.type
_entity_poly.pdbx_seq_one_letter_code
_entity_poly.pdbx_strand_id
1 'polypeptide(L)'
;MIPQSDGLEQAEMAIKSEGFVDIDLKTFETILARETLNCKEIHLFEAALNWAHAACTKIDIEPTSNNKRQVLGQALYLVRIPTMSLEEFANRVAQLSILTNQETIDIFLNFTAKNKPKLTFPIKSRAGLKTQVCHRFASCAYRSNQWRYRGRCDSIQFSVDKRIFIVGFGLYGSSTGAADYDVKIELKRLGRVLAENSTKFFSDGSSNTFHVFFETPIQIEPECFYTASVVLDGTELSFFGQEGMSEVCVGTVTFQFQCSSESTNGTGVQGGQIPELIFYGPMGVSNQNAGLPGSSSSNTINNNKPNASPNGGTTGSASNSCSTLNNVSVYLNGNGDNGPNVLSGNGLGTVALLNNESD
;
A
#
# COMPACT_ATOMS: atom_id res chain seq x y z
N MET A 1 0.08 -10.87 5.92
CA MET A 1 0.98 -11.32 4.84
C MET A 1 0.13 -11.34 3.57
N ILE A 2 0.41 -10.48 2.60
CA ILE A 2 -0.42 -10.30 1.38
C ILE A 2 -0.20 -11.53 0.48
N PRO A 3 -1.25 -12.18 -0.06
CA PRO A 3 -1.05 -13.21 -1.08
C PRO A 3 -0.47 -12.55 -2.34
N GLN A 4 0.76 -12.93 -2.71
CA GLN A 4 1.49 -12.41 -3.87
C GLN A 4 1.14 -13.15 -5.19
N SER A 5 0.12 -14.01 -5.21
CA SER A 5 -0.02 -15.10 -6.20
C SER A 5 -0.18 -14.61 -7.65
N ASP A 6 -1.01 -13.61 -7.91
CA ASP A 6 -1.38 -13.30 -9.30
C ASP A 6 -0.57 -12.17 -9.92
N GLY A 7 -0.03 -11.27 -9.09
CA GLY A 7 1.02 -10.37 -9.54
C GLY A 7 2.27 -11.16 -9.98
N LEU A 8 2.46 -12.37 -9.45
CA LEU A 8 3.48 -13.31 -9.88
C LEU A 8 3.07 -13.92 -11.24
N GLU A 9 1.83 -14.36 -11.36
CA GLU A 9 1.31 -15.03 -12.57
C GLU A 9 1.37 -14.14 -13.82
N GLN A 10 0.97 -12.86 -13.74
CA GLN A 10 1.03 -11.97 -14.91
C GLN A 10 2.45 -11.66 -15.37
N ALA A 11 3.36 -11.39 -14.43
CA ALA A 11 4.76 -11.15 -14.77
C ALA A 11 5.42 -12.41 -15.31
N GLU A 12 5.09 -13.57 -14.74
CA GLU A 12 5.56 -14.88 -15.18
C GLU A 12 5.03 -15.24 -16.58
N MET A 13 3.75 -15.04 -16.85
CA MET A 13 3.15 -15.21 -18.18
C MET A 13 3.82 -14.30 -19.21
N ALA A 14 4.11 -13.05 -18.86
CA ALA A 14 4.76 -12.11 -19.77
C ALA A 14 6.19 -12.55 -20.16
N ILE A 15 7.00 -12.99 -19.19
CA ILE A 15 8.38 -13.44 -19.49
C ILE A 15 8.43 -14.82 -20.18
N LYS A 16 7.36 -15.62 -20.04
CA LYS A 16 7.22 -16.91 -20.71
C LYS A 16 6.57 -16.80 -22.10
N SER A 17 6.08 -15.61 -22.47
CA SER A 17 5.40 -15.40 -23.75
C SER A 17 6.36 -15.57 -24.93
N GLU A 18 5.82 -15.99 -26.08
CA GLU A 18 6.60 -16.14 -27.32
C GLU A 18 7.23 -14.81 -27.76
N GLY A 19 6.54 -13.69 -27.55
CA GLY A 19 7.08 -12.37 -27.89
C GLY A 19 8.27 -11.94 -27.02
N PHE A 20 8.50 -12.56 -25.86
CA PHE A 20 9.62 -12.19 -24.98
C PHE A 20 10.98 -12.49 -25.61
N VAL A 21 11.11 -13.52 -26.44
CA VAL A 21 12.37 -13.85 -27.13
C VAL A 21 12.68 -12.93 -28.32
N ASP A 22 11.73 -12.07 -28.69
CA ASP A 22 11.83 -11.15 -29.82
C ASP A 22 12.24 -9.73 -29.43
N ILE A 23 12.29 -9.43 -28.14
CA ILE A 23 12.72 -8.11 -27.67
C ILE A 23 14.23 -7.92 -27.88
N ASP A 24 14.64 -6.68 -28.14
CA ASP A 24 16.04 -6.31 -28.27
C ASP A 24 16.78 -6.41 -26.93
N LEU A 25 18.12 -6.55 -26.99
CA LEU A 25 18.96 -6.73 -25.80
C LEU A 25 18.81 -5.58 -24.79
N LYS A 26 18.58 -4.33 -25.23
CA LYS A 26 18.49 -3.20 -24.32
C LYS A 26 17.19 -3.20 -23.54
N THR A 27 16.09 -3.53 -24.21
CA THR A 27 14.80 -3.76 -23.56
C THR A 27 14.87 -4.93 -22.59
N PHE A 28 15.50 -6.04 -23.01
CA PHE A 28 15.71 -7.21 -22.16
C PHE A 28 16.50 -6.89 -20.88
N GLU A 29 17.63 -6.19 -20.99
CA GLU A 29 18.40 -5.69 -19.83
C GLU A 29 17.56 -4.83 -18.88
N THR A 30 16.73 -3.94 -19.43
CA THR A 30 15.87 -3.04 -18.65
C THR A 30 14.84 -3.82 -17.84
N ILE A 31 14.28 -4.89 -18.41
CA ILE A 31 13.35 -5.78 -17.72
C ILE A 31 14.09 -6.54 -16.59
N LEU A 32 15.25 -7.13 -16.88
CA LEU A 32 16.04 -7.87 -15.90
C LEU A 32 16.55 -6.99 -14.75
N ALA A 33 16.83 -5.71 -15.00
CA ALA A 33 17.31 -4.77 -13.99
C ALA A 33 16.20 -4.28 -13.04
N ARG A 34 14.92 -4.45 -13.40
CA ARG A 34 13.79 -3.82 -12.70
C ARG A 34 13.59 -4.38 -11.29
N GLU A 35 13.77 -3.55 -10.26
CA GLU A 35 13.55 -3.91 -8.84
C GLU A 35 12.10 -4.28 -8.52
N THR A 36 11.15 -3.75 -9.29
CA THR A 36 9.71 -3.98 -9.09
C THR A 36 9.18 -5.19 -9.85
N LEU A 37 10.04 -5.92 -10.57
CA LEU A 37 9.65 -7.13 -11.28
C LEU A 37 9.24 -8.21 -10.25
N ASN A 38 7.96 -8.52 -10.22
CA ASN A 38 7.38 -9.50 -9.30
C ASN A 38 7.37 -10.88 -9.96
N CYS A 39 8.52 -11.56 -10.04
CA CYS A 39 8.64 -12.92 -10.57
C CYS A 39 9.74 -13.68 -9.82
N LYS A 40 9.62 -15.01 -9.71
CA LYS A 40 10.70 -15.83 -9.16
C LYS A 40 11.91 -15.78 -10.08
N GLU A 41 13.10 -15.66 -9.49
CA GLU A 41 14.34 -15.57 -10.25
C GLU A 41 14.60 -16.81 -11.12
N ILE A 42 14.13 -18.00 -10.70
CA ILE A 42 14.27 -19.22 -11.51
C ILE A 42 13.58 -19.09 -12.87
N HIS A 43 12.38 -18.53 -12.92
CA HIS A 43 11.65 -18.31 -14.17
C HIS A 43 12.29 -17.20 -15.00
N LEU A 44 12.85 -16.18 -14.35
CA LEU A 44 13.59 -15.13 -15.02
C LEU A 44 14.87 -15.67 -15.68
N PHE A 45 15.56 -16.59 -15.00
CA PHE A 45 16.72 -17.29 -15.53
C PHE A 45 16.36 -18.18 -16.72
N GLU A 46 15.29 -18.97 -16.62
CA GLU A 46 14.78 -19.79 -17.72
C GLU A 46 14.40 -18.93 -18.95
N ALA A 47 13.69 -17.81 -18.72
CA ALA A 47 13.35 -16.85 -19.77
C ALA A 47 14.60 -16.25 -20.42
N ALA A 48 15.64 -15.96 -19.63
CA ALA A 48 16.93 -15.48 -20.15
C ALA A 48 17.62 -16.52 -21.04
N LEU A 49 17.59 -17.79 -20.67
CA LEU A 49 18.17 -18.86 -21.49
C LEU A 49 17.39 -19.07 -22.79
N ASN A 50 16.06 -18.93 -22.76
CA ASN A 50 15.23 -19.00 -23.95
C ASN A 50 15.48 -17.82 -24.89
N TRP A 51 15.59 -16.60 -24.35
CA TRP A 51 15.98 -15.42 -25.11
C TRP A 51 17.36 -15.62 -25.75
N ALA A 52 18.34 -16.12 -24.98
CA ALA A 52 19.69 -16.40 -25.48
C ALA A 52 19.70 -17.47 -26.59
N HIS A 53 18.88 -18.51 -26.44
CA HIS A 53 18.71 -19.53 -27.48
C HIS A 53 18.23 -18.89 -28.78
N ALA A 54 17.12 -18.16 -28.74
CA ALA A 54 16.56 -17.52 -29.92
C ALA A 54 17.54 -16.51 -30.55
N ALA A 55 18.27 -15.77 -29.73
CA ALA A 55 19.30 -14.85 -30.19
C ALA A 55 20.47 -15.57 -30.88
N CYS A 56 20.93 -16.72 -30.39
CA CYS A 56 21.90 -17.57 -31.08
C CYS A 56 21.37 -18.02 -32.46
N THR A 57 20.11 -18.48 -32.52
CA THR A 57 19.48 -18.90 -33.78
C THR A 57 19.37 -17.74 -34.78
N LYS A 58 19.07 -16.52 -34.31
CA LYS A 58 18.96 -15.31 -35.16
C LYS A 58 20.29 -14.89 -35.78
N ILE A 59 21.42 -15.17 -35.12
CA ILE A 59 22.77 -14.86 -35.62
C ILE A 59 23.48 -16.07 -36.23
N ASP A 60 22.73 -17.15 -36.50
CA ASP A 60 23.20 -18.38 -37.14
C ASP A 60 24.39 -19.05 -36.46
N ILE A 61 24.36 -19.12 -35.12
CA ILE A 61 25.33 -19.89 -34.32
C ILE A 61 24.62 -20.98 -33.51
N GLU A 62 25.33 -22.08 -33.25
CA GLU A 62 24.80 -23.17 -32.44
C GLU A 62 24.49 -22.69 -31.00
N PRO A 63 23.30 -22.99 -30.44
CA PRO A 63 22.87 -22.52 -29.12
C PRO A 63 23.50 -23.31 -27.95
N THR A 64 24.83 -23.43 -27.95
CA THR A 64 25.63 -24.04 -26.88
C THR A 64 25.61 -23.17 -25.61
N SER A 65 25.92 -23.75 -24.44
CA SER A 65 25.98 -22.98 -23.19
C SER A 65 26.98 -21.82 -23.26
N ASN A 66 28.13 -22.02 -23.91
CA ASN A 66 29.11 -20.95 -24.10
C ASN A 66 28.58 -19.82 -24.98
N ASN A 67 27.94 -20.15 -26.11
CA ASN A 67 27.39 -19.14 -27.02
C ASN A 67 26.22 -18.38 -26.38
N LYS A 68 25.32 -19.07 -25.67
CA LYS A 68 24.24 -18.43 -24.90
C LYS A 68 24.79 -17.46 -23.86
N ARG A 69 25.84 -17.84 -23.13
CA ARG A 69 26.52 -16.97 -22.16
C ARG A 69 27.12 -15.73 -22.83
N GLN A 70 27.76 -15.90 -23.99
CA GLN A 70 28.33 -14.79 -24.76
C GLN A 70 27.26 -13.82 -25.25
N VAL A 71 26.14 -14.32 -25.78
CA VAL A 71 25.02 -13.49 -26.27
C VAL A 71 24.29 -12.78 -25.13
N LEU A 72 24.13 -13.43 -23.97
CA LEU A 72 23.59 -12.78 -22.77
C LEU A 72 24.50 -11.67 -22.24
N GLY A 73 25.82 -11.87 -22.29
CA GLY A 73 26.80 -10.89 -21.83
C GLY A 73 26.47 -10.34 -20.43
N GLN A 74 26.30 -9.03 -20.32
CA GLN A 74 26.00 -8.35 -19.06
C GLN A 74 24.61 -8.71 -18.49
N ALA A 75 23.66 -9.08 -19.35
CA ALA A 75 22.30 -9.39 -18.95
C ALA A 75 22.23 -10.61 -18.01
N LEU A 76 23.14 -11.58 -18.17
CA LEU A 76 23.24 -12.73 -17.26
C LEU A 76 23.45 -12.29 -15.80
N TYR A 77 24.26 -11.26 -15.59
CA TYR A 77 24.61 -10.73 -14.26
C TYR A 77 23.51 -9.85 -13.65
N LEU A 78 22.42 -9.58 -14.38
CA LEU A 78 21.23 -8.91 -13.85
C LEU A 78 20.25 -9.89 -13.19
N VAL A 79 20.37 -11.19 -13.48
CA VAL A 79 19.60 -12.25 -12.83
C VAL A 79 20.17 -12.52 -11.45
N ARG A 80 19.32 -12.60 -10.42
CA ARG A 80 19.76 -12.72 -9.01
C ARG A 80 19.81 -14.18 -8.59
N ILE A 81 20.60 -14.98 -9.30
CA ILE A 81 20.80 -16.42 -9.04
C ILE A 81 21.01 -16.74 -7.55
N PRO A 82 21.81 -15.98 -6.77
CA PRO A 82 22.02 -16.27 -5.35
C PRO A 82 20.79 -16.08 -4.44
N THR A 83 19.68 -15.56 -4.98
CA THR A 83 18.43 -15.32 -4.24
C THR A 83 17.37 -16.41 -4.52
N MET A 84 17.66 -17.35 -5.42
CA MET A 84 16.90 -18.59 -5.57
C MET A 84 17.10 -19.50 -4.35
N SER A 85 16.31 -20.56 -4.22
CA SER A 85 16.60 -21.62 -3.26
C SER A 85 17.85 -22.42 -3.68
N LEU A 86 18.52 -23.02 -2.70
CA LEU A 86 19.65 -23.92 -2.96
C LEU A 86 19.24 -25.10 -3.85
N GLU A 87 18.03 -25.61 -3.68
CA GLU A 87 17.48 -26.69 -4.49
C GLU A 87 17.29 -26.28 -5.95
N GLU A 88 16.66 -25.13 -6.21
CA GLU A 88 16.52 -24.59 -7.58
C GLU A 88 17.88 -24.37 -8.24
N PHE A 89 18.85 -23.84 -7.49
CA PHE A 89 20.21 -23.65 -7.99
C PHE A 89 20.89 -24.98 -8.33
N ALA A 90 20.90 -25.94 -7.40
CA ALA A 90 21.61 -27.21 -7.56
C ALA A 90 21.00 -28.12 -8.64
N ASN A 91 19.67 -28.16 -8.73
CA ASN A 91 18.94 -29.03 -9.64
C ASN A 91 18.68 -28.40 -11.02
N ARG A 92 18.86 -27.08 -11.17
CA ARG A 92 18.70 -26.41 -12.47
C ARG A 92 19.95 -25.67 -12.88
N VAL A 93 20.22 -24.52 -12.27
CA VAL A 93 21.24 -23.57 -12.74
C VAL A 93 22.64 -24.21 -12.85
N ALA A 94 23.07 -24.94 -11.82
CA ALA A 94 24.39 -25.57 -11.77
C ALA A 94 24.61 -26.66 -12.83
N GLN A 95 23.54 -27.25 -13.35
CA GLN A 95 23.61 -28.36 -14.31
C GLN A 95 23.72 -27.90 -15.78
N LEU A 96 23.40 -26.63 -16.07
CA LEU A 96 23.30 -26.13 -17.45
C LEU A 96 24.64 -25.63 -18.04
N SER A 97 25.71 -25.65 -17.24
CA SER A 97 27.06 -25.19 -17.62
C SER A 97 27.11 -23.78 -18.22
N ILE A 98 26.15 -22.92 -17.86
CA ILE A 98 26.09 -21.51 -18.24
C ILE A 98 27.00 -20.67 -17.34
N LEU A 99 27.14 -21.07 -16.09
CA LEU A 99 28.07 -20.48 -15.14
C LEU A 99 29.46 -21.10 -15.30
N THR A 100 30.49 -20.32 -15.04
CA THR A 100 31.84 -20.87 -14.88
C THR A 100 31.92 -21.72 -13.62
N ASN A 101 32.93 -22.59 -13.56
CA ASN A 101 33.18 -23.40 -12.36
C ASN A 101 33.40 -22.51 -11.12
N GLN A 102 34.12 -21.40 -11.27
CA GLN A 102 34.35 -20.46 -10.17
C GLN A 102 33.04 -19.78 -9.72
N GLU A 103 32.24 -19.27 -10.65
CA GLU A 103 30.92 -18.69 -10.33
C GLU A 103 30.02 -19.70 -9.62
N THR A 104 30.02 -20.96 -10.06
CA THR A 104 29.22 -22.04 -9.46
C THR A 104 29.66 -22.33 -8.03
N ILE A 105 30.97 -22.44 -7.78
CA ILE A 105 31.54 -22.63 -6.45
C ILE A 105 31.22 -21.45 -5.54
N ASP A 106 31.43 -20.22 -6.02
CA ASP A 106 31.21 -19.02 -5.20
C ASP A 106 29.73 -18.85 -4.83
N ILE A 107 28.80 -19.12 -5.76
CA ILE A 107 27.36 -19.09 -5.48
C ILE A 107 26.97 -20.20 -4.50
N PHE A 108 27.51 -21.41 -4.65
CA PHE A 108 27.28 -22.50 -3.69
C PHE A 108 27.78 -22.15 -2.28
N LEU A 109 28.96 -21.52 -2.17
CA LEU A 109 29.49 -21.02 -0.90
C LEU A 109 28.63 -19.89 -0.33
N ASN A 110 28.03 -19.03 -1.17
CA ASN A 110 27.10 -18.01 -0.68
C ASN A 110 25.84 -18.60 0.00
N PHE A 111 25.40 -19.80 -0.41
CA PHE A 111 24.31 -20.52 0.24
C PHE A 111 24.71 -21.20 1.55
N THR A 112 25.92 -21.75 1.63
CA THR A 112 26.29 -22.73 2.68
C THR A 112 27.35 -22.23 3.66
N ALA A 113 28.23 -21.32 3.26
CA ALA A 113 29.37 -20.88 4.05
C ALA A 113 29.02 -19.76 5.04
N LYS A 114 29.69 -19.77 6.19
CA LYS A 114 29.64 -18.68 7.18
C LYS A 114 30.32 -17.41 6.65
N ASN A 115 31.49 -17.59 6.04
CA ASN A 115 32.24 -16.51 5.39
C ASN A 115 31.93 -16.54 3.89
N LYS A 116 31.13 -15.58 3.44
CA LYS A 116 30.61 -15.56 2.07
C LYS A 116 31.59 -14.90 1.11
N PRO A 117 31.81 -15.47 -0.09
CA PRO A 117 32.62 -14.82 -1.11
C PRO A 117 31.91 -13.58 -1.66
N LYS A 118 32.69 -12.69 -2.29
CA LYS A 118 32.13 -11.55 -3.03
C LYS A 118 31.68 -12.04 -4.40
N LEU A 119 30.38 -11.95 -4.69
CA LEU A 119 29.80 -12.36 -5.97
C LEU A 119 29.70 -11.20 -6.96
N THR A 120 29.81 -11.52 -8.24
CA THR A 120 29.44 -10.63 -9.35
C THR A 120 27.91 -10.52 -9.50
N PHE A 121 27.18 -11.55 -9.05
CA PHE A 121 25.73 -11.59 -9.06
C PHE A 121 25.11 -10.83 -7.88
N PRO A 122 23.96 -10.16 -8.04
CA PRO A 122 23.24 -9.55 -6.93
C PRO A 122 22.78 -10.60 -5.91
N ILE A 123 23.05 -10.33 -4.64
CA ILE A 123 22.72 -11.24 -3.51
C ILE A 123 21.46 -10.83 -2.73
N LYS A 124 20.85 -9.68 -3.07
CA LYS A 124 19.64 -9.19 -2.44
C LYS A 124 18.45 -9.46 -3.34
N SER A 125 17.40 -10.07 -2.81
CA SER A 125 16.13 -10.23 -3.52
C SER A 125 15.61 -8.88 -4.05
N ARG A 126 14.84 -8.92 -5.13
CA ARG A 126 14.18 -7.73 -5.69
C ARG A 126 13.35 -7.03 -4.63
N ALA A 127 13.36 -5.70 -4.63
CA ALA A 127 12.58 -4.91 -3.68
C ALA A 127 11.06 -5.19 -3.80
N GLY A 128 10.60 -5.55 -5.02
CA GLY A 128 9.20 -5.80 -5.31
C GLY A 128 8.38 -4.51 -5.40
N LEU A 129 7.08 -4.67 -5.55
CA LEU A 129 6.16 -3.53 -5.55
C LEU A 129 5.91 -3.08 -4.10
N LYS A 130 6.10 -1.78 -3.85
CA LYS A 130 5.78 -1.18 -2.56
C LYS A 130 4.30 -0.80 -2.53
N THR A 131 3.58 -1.25 -1.51
CA THR A 131 2.20 -0.84 -1.27
C THR A 131 2.14 0.64 -0.89
N GLN A 132 1.12 1.31 -1.40
CA GLN A 132 0.72 2.67 -1.05
C GLN A 132 -0.68 2.61 -0.44
N VAL A 133 -1.00 3.59 0.41
CA VAL A 133 -2.28 3.66 1.12
C VAL A 133 -2.91 5.02 0.86
N CYS A 134 -4.11 5.02 0.29
CA CYS A 134 -4.93 6.21 0.15
C CYS A 134 -5.91 6.28 1.32
N HIS A 135 -5.59 7.12 2.31
CA HIS A 135 -6.45 7.38 3.47
C HIS A 135 -7.38 8.57 3.18
N ARG A 136 -8.70 8.36 3.19
CA ARG A 136 -9.68 9.35 2.67
C ARG A 136 -10.33 10.26 3.72
N PHE A 137 -10.03 10.08 5.00
CA PHE A 137 -10.59 10.85 6.11
C PHE A 137 -9.52 11.66 6.83
N ALA A 138 -9.81 12.90 7.22
CA ALA A 138 -8.87 13.67 8.02
C ALA A 138 -8.88 13.28 9.52
N SER A 139 -9.98 12.68 9.98
CA SER A 139 -10.20 12.34 11.39
C SER A 139 -11.04 11.06 11.56
N CYS A 140 -11.01 10.48 12.75
CA CYS A 140 -11.88 9.37 13.15
C CYS A 140 -12.60 9.70 14.47
N ALA A 141 -13.85 9.26 14.60
CA ALA A 141 -14.69 9.56 15.76
C ALA A 141 -14.38 8.64 16.96
N TYR A 142 -14.18 9.21 18.17
CA TYR A 142 -13.85 8.43 19.38
C TYR A 142 -14.97 8.35 20.45
N ARG A 143 -15.95 9.28 20.47
CA ARG A 143 -16.81 9.49 21.66
C ARG A 143 -18.32 9.35 21.45
N SER A 144 -18.81 9.40 20.23
CA SER A 144 -20.25 9.31 19.91
C SER A 144 -20.57 8.15 18.96
N ASN A 145 -19.68 7.15 18.90
CA ASN A 145 -19.65 6.12 17.88
C ASN A 145 -20.98 5.38 17.78
N GLN A 146 -21.59 5.44 16.60
CA GLN A 146 -22.90 4.87 16.30
C GLN A 146 -22.85 3.89 15.12
N TRP A 147 -21.65 3.61 14.60
CA TRP A 147 -21.51 2.77 13.40
C TRP A 147 -21.76 1.30 13.75
N ARG A 148 -22.85 0.78 13.20
CA ARG A 148 -23.38 -0.56 13.47
C ARG A 148 -23.41 -1.37 12.20
N TYR A 149 -23.23 -2.67 12.34
CA TYR A 149 -23.12 -3.59 11.22
C TYR A 149 -24.22 -4.64 11.31
N ARG A 150 -25.42 -4.28 10.85
CA ARG A 150 -26.58 -5.19 10.86
C ARG A 150 -26.73 -5.87 9.50
N GLY A 151 -25.64 -6.42 8.99
CA GLY A 151 -25.54 -6.95 7.61
C GLY A 151 -25.71 -5.88 6.51
N ARG A 152 -25.59 -4.60 6.86
CA ARG A 152 -25.70 -3.49 5.91
C ARG A 152 -24.36 -3.27 5.21
N CYS A 153 -24.43 -2.79 3.97
CA CYS A 153 -23.25 -2.55 3.16
C CYS A 153 -22.75 -1.10 3.33
N ASP A 154 -21.47 -0.97 3.64
CA ASP A 154 -20.70 0.26 3.49
C ASP A 154 -20.09 0.27 2.09
N SER A 155 -20.34 1.33 1.32
CA SER A 155 -19.88 1.39 -0.08
C SER A 155 -19.45 2.79 -0.48
N ILE A 156 -18.38 2.89 -1.28
CA ILE A 156 -17.86 4.14 -1.82
C ILE A 156 -17.41 3.94 -3.27
N GLN A 157 -17.67 4.92 -4.13
CA GLN A 157 -17.13 4.93 -5.49
C GLN A 157 -15.82 5.70 -5.53
N PHE A 158 -14.88 5.23 -6.34
CA PHE A 158 -13.63 5.93 -6.58
C PHE A 158 -13.21 5.86 -8.06
N SER A 159 -12.47 6.88 -8.49
CA SER A 159 -11.74 6.93 -9.76
C SER A 159 -10.30 7.37 -9.49
N VAL A 160 -9.40 7.11 -10.42
CA VAL A 160 -7.98 7.49 -10.34
C VAL A 160 -7.50 8.09 -11.65
N ASP A 161 -6.52 8.99 -11.59
CA ASP A 161 -5.92 9.62 -12.77
C ASP A 161 -4.86 8.75 -13.47
N LYS A 162 -4.38 7.71 -12.78
CA LYS A 162 -3.31 6.81 -13.24
C LYS A 162 -3.67 5.38 -12.98
N ARG A 163 -3.16 4.49 -13.84
CA ARG A 163 -3.32 3.05 -13.68
C ARG A 163 -2.68 2.61 -12.37
N ILE A 164 -3.46 1.91 -11.56
CA ILE A 164 -3.01 1.29 -10.30
C ILE A 164 -3.51 -0.15 -10.22
N PHE A 165 -3.07 -0.87 -9.20
CA PHE A 165 -3.59 -2.18 -8.83
C PHE A 165 -4.06 -2.14 -7.38
N ILE A 166 -5.36 -2.29 -7.14
CA ILE A 166 -5.91 -2.37 -5.79
C ILE A 166 -5.62 -3.76 -5.22
N VAL A 167 -5.09 -3.82 -4.00
CA VAL A 167 -4.78 -5.08 -3.32
C VAL A 167 -5.69 -5.35 -2.13
N GLY A 168 -6.35 -4.32 -1.60
CA GLY A 168 -7.19 -4.46 -0.43
C GLY A 168 -7.71 -3.13 0.11
N PHE A 169 -8.42 -3.22 1.22
CA PHE A 169 -8.97 -2.09 1.94
C PHE A 169 -8.45 -2.07 3.38
N GLY A 170 -8.28 -0.88 3.95
CA GLY A 170 -8.19 -0.72 5.40
C GLY A 170 -9.56 -0.36 5.95
N LEU A 171 -9.93 -0.98 7.08
CA LEU A 171 -11.24 -0.85 7.72
C LEU A 171 -11.06 -0.37 9.15
N TYR A 172 -12.00 0.43 9.66
CA TYR A 172 -12.02 0.70 11.09
C TYR A 172 -12.59 -0.48 11.87
N GLY A 173 -11.98 -0.78 13.02
CA GLY A 173 -12.41 -1.82 13.94
C GLY A 173 -13.28 -1.30 15.09
N SER A 174 -13.42 -2.15 16.12
CA SER A 174 -14.19 -1.87 17.33
C SER A 174 -13.66 -0.65 18.08
N SER A 175 -14.59 0.09 18.67
CA SER A 175 -14.33 1.28 19.50
C SER A 175 -14.63 1.11 20.98
N THR A 176 -15.14 -0.06 21.37
CA THR A 176 -15.50 -0.42 22.75
C THR A 176 -14.48 -1.38 23.37
N GLY A 177 -13.59 -1.96 22.58
CA GLY A 177 -12.56 -2.90 23.03
C GLY A 177 -12.13 -3.84 21.92
N ALA A 178 -11.32 -4.84 22.26
CA ALA A 178 -10.90 -5.84 21.30
C ALA A 178 -12.08 -6.72 20.84
N ALA A 179 -12.18 -6.99 19.54
CA ALA A 179 -13.27 -7.78 18.96
C ALA A 179 -12.87 -8.37 17.60
N ASP A 180 -13.44 -9.52 17.28
CA ASP A 180 -13.37 -10.11 15.94
C ASP A 180 -14.50 -9.57 15.06
N TYR A 181 -14.17 -9.33 13.79
CA TYR A 181 -15.13 -9.00 12.74
C TYR A 181 -15.05 -10.03 11.63
N ASP A 182 -16.21 -10.54 11.23
CA ASP A 182 -16.39 -11.19 9.94
C ASP A 182 -16.59 -10.11 8.88
N VAL A 183 -15.93 -10.25 7.73
CA VAL A 183 -15.99 -9.24 6.69
C VAL A 183 -16.02 -9.85 5.30
N LYS A 184 -16.93 -9.33 4.47
CA LYS A 184 -16.93 -9.53 3.03
C LYS A 184 -16.52 -8.22 2.35
N ILE A 185 -15.45 -8.25 1.58
CA ILE A 185 -15.03 -7.15 0.71
C ILE A 185 -15.32 -7.48 -0.75
N GLU A 186 -15.74 -6.49 -1.52
CA GLU A 186 -15.98 -6.59 -2.96
C GLU A 186 -15.44 -5.34 -3.66
N LEU A 187 -14.79 -5.54 -4.80
CA LEU A 187 -14.45 -4.48 -5.74
C LEU A 187 -15.24 -4.69 -7.03
N LYS A 188 -15.99 -3.66 -7.44
CA LYS A 188 -16.93 -3.76 -8.56
C LYS A 188 -16.68 -2.69 -9.61
N ARG A 189 -17.14 -2.96 -10.83
CA ARG A 189 -17.24 -1.98 -11.91
C ARG A 189 -18.50 -2.26 -12.72
N LEU A 190 -19.30 -1.21 -12.97
CA LEU A 190 -20.54 -1.31 -13.75
C LEU A 190 -21.47 -2.43 -13.27
N GLY A 191 -21.60 -2.59 -11.95
CA GLY A 191 -22.43 -3.62 -11.31
C GLY A 191 -21.86 -5.05 -11.35
N ARG A 192 -20.67 -5.26 -11.93
CA ARG A 192 -19.99 -6.56 -11.93
C ARG A 192 -18.92 -6.62 -10.84
N VAL A 193 -18.91 -7.70 -10.08
CA VAL A 193 -17.84 -8.00 -9.12
C VAL A 193 -16.58 -8.39 -9.89
N LEU A 194 -15.49 -7.67 -9.67
CA LEU A 194 -14.18 -7.95 -10.24
C LEU A 194 -13.34 -8.83 -9.30
N ALA A 195 -13.50 -8.63 -7.99
CA ALA A 195 -12.91 -9.46 -6.96
C ALA A 195 -13.73 -9.38 -5.68
N GLU A 196 -13.69 -10.46 -4.90
CA GLU A 196 -14.29 -10.53 -3.58
C GLU A 196 -13.41 -11.34 -2.63
N ASN A 197 -13.56 -11.12 -1.33
CA ASN A 197 -12.98 -12.00 -0.32
C ASN A 197 -13.84 -11.97 0.95
N SER A 198 -14.04 -13.12 1.57
CA SER A 198 -14.67 -13.27 2.88
C SER A 198 -13.63 -13.74 3.88
N THR A 199 -13.34 -12.91 4.88
CA THR A 199 -12.29 -13.14 5.85
C THR A 199 -12.68 -12.63 7.24
N LYS A 200 -11.79 -12.79 8.22
CA LYS A 200 -11.91 -12.23 9.56
C LYS A 200 -10.72 -11.34 9.85
N PHE A 201 -10.94 -10.30 10.66
CA PHE A 201 -9.83 -9.56 11.28
C PHE A 201 -10.10 -9.30 12.75
N PHE A 202 -9.02 -9.28 13.52
CA PHE A 202 -9.04 -8.94 14.93
C PHE A 202 -8.77 -7.44 15.09
N SER A 203 -9.72 -6.75 15.71
CA SER A 203 -9.57 -5.37 16.14
C SER A 203 -9.05 -5.33 17.57
N ASP A 204 -8.00 -4.55 17.84
CA ASP A 204 -7.43 -4.39 19.18
C ASP A 204 -8.15 -3.33 20.04
N GLY A 205 -9.18 -2.68 19.48
CA GLY A 205 -9.95 -1.61 20.13
C GLY A 205 -9.34 -0.22 19.95
N SER A 206 -8.21 -0.11 19.23
CA SER A 206 -7.63 1.16 18.84
C SER A 206 -8.34 1.76 17.63
N SER A 207 -8.13 3.06 17.41
CA SER A 207 -8.62 3.78 16.23
C SER A 207 -7.79 3.51 14.96
N ASN A 208 -6.92 2.50 14.98
CA ASN A 208 -6.14 2.10 13.80
C ASN A 208 -7.05 1.49 12.73
N THR A 209 -6.49 1.37 11.52
CA THR A 209 -7.11 0.63 10.42
C THR A 209 -6.58 -0.79 10.36
N PHE A 210 -7.45 -1.71 9.96
CA PHE A 210 -7.15 -3.13 9.84
C PHE A 210 -7.27 -3.51 8.37
N HIS A 211 -6.16 -4.02 7.82
CA HIS A 211 -6.07 -4.31 6.40
C HIS A 211 -6.65 -5.68 6.06
N VAL A 212 -7.51 -5.69 5.05
CA VAL A 212 -8.07 -6.90 4.43
C VAL A 212 -7.74 -6.87 2.94
N PHE A 213 -7.32 -8.02 2.42
CA PHE A 213 -6.77 -8.12 1.07
C PHE A 213 -7.64 -8.99 0.18
N PHE A 214 -7.66 -8.67 -1.11
CA PHE A 214 -8.08 -9.62 -2.13
C PHE A 214 -7.00 -10.71 -2.27
N GLU A 215 -7.37 -11.83 -2.88
CA GLU A 215 -6.41 -12.87 -3.22
C GLU A 215 -5.35 -12.36 -4.21
N THR A 216 -5.75 -11.40 -5.06
CA THR A 216 -5.00 -10.98 -6.23
C THR A 216 -5.05 -9.46 -6.35
N PRO A 217 -4.04 -8.77 -6.94
CA PRO A 217 -4.16 -7.35 -7.24
C PRO A 217 -5.08 -7.09 -8.45
N ILE A 218 -6.04 -6.17 -8.32
CA ILE A 218 -7.02 -5.84 -9.39
C ILE A 218 -6.58 -4.57 -10.12
N GLN A 219 -6.43 -4.66 -11.44
CA GLN A 219 -6.10 -3.51 -12.28
C GLN A 219 -7.25 -2.49 -12.34
N ILE A 220 -6.91 -1.23 -12.03
CA ILE A 220 -7.80 -0.08 -12.11
C ILE A 220 -7.36 0.79 -13.28
N GLU A 221 -8.26 1.00 -14.24
CA GLU A 221 -7.99 1.91 -15.35
C GLU A 221 -8.21 3.37 -14.94
N PRO A 222 -7.41 4.31 -15.48
CA PRO A 222 -7.63 5.73 -15.29
C PRO A 222 -9.05 6.18 -15.69
N GLU A 223 -9.55 7.20 -15.00
CA GLU A 223 -10.80 7.92 -15.34
C GLU A 223 -12.06 7.02 -15.38
N CYS A 224 -11.98 5.84 -14.76
CA CYS A 224 -13.07 4.90 -14.65
C CYS A 224 -13.51 4.78 -13.20
N PHE A 225 -14.83 4.83 -12.95
CA PHE A 225 -15.36 4.62 -11.61
C PHE A 225 -15.47 3.13 -11.25
N TYR A 226 -14.95 2.81 -10.08
CA TYR A 226 -15.05 1.52 -9.41
C TYR A 226 -15.78 1.70 -8.08
N THR A 227 -16.39 0.63 -7.58
CA THR A 227 -17.13 0.64 -6.31
C THR A 227 -16.45 -0.31 -5.33
N ALA A 228 -15.95 0.23 -4.23
CA ALA A 228 -15.46 -0.54 -3.08
C ALA A 228 -16.63 -0.77 -2.13
N SER A 229 -16.94 -2.02 -1.84
CA SER A 229 -18.06 -2.41 -0.97
C SER A 229 -17.58 -3.34 0.14
N VAL A 230 -18.10 -3.13 1.33
CA VAL A 230 -17.78 -3.93 2.50
C VAL A 230 -19.04 -4.22 3.28
N VAL A 231 -19.22 -5.48 3.65
CA VAL A 231 -20.20 -5.90 4.66
C VAL A 231 -19.39 -6.41 5.83
N LEU A 232 -19.35 -5.63 6.91
CA LEU A 232 -18.83 -6.10 8.19
C LEU A 232 -19.97 -6.77 8.96
N ASP A 233 -19.60 -7.75 9.78
CA ASP A 233 -20.46 -8.35 10.79
C ASP A 233 -19.65 -8.47 12.09
N GLY A 234 -20.21 -7.93 13.17
CA GLY A 234 -19.55 -7.81 14.46
C GLY A 234 -20.50 -7.23 15.50
N THR A 235 -20.36 -7.69 16.74
CA THR A 235 -21.26 -7.31 17.84
C THR A 235 -21.02 -5.88 18.34
N GLU A 236 -19.79 -5.40 18.19
CA GLU A 236 -19.35 -4.13 18.74
C GLU A 236 -19.55 -2.95 17.80
N LEU A 237 -19.66 -1.75 18.38
CA LEU A 237 -19.63 -0.49 17.66
C LEU A 237 -18.21 -0.21 17.20
N SER A 238 -18.05 0.32 16.00
CA SER A 238 -16.75 0.66 15.44
C SER A 238 -16.46 2.15 15.42
N PHE A 239 -15.17 2.44 15.25
CA PHE A 239 -14.73 3.74 14.74
C PHE A 239 -15.28 3.96 13.33
N PHE A 240 -15.47 5.22 12.97
CA PHE A 240 -15.75 5.62 11.59
C PHE A 240 -15.03 6.92 11.29
N GLY A 241 -14.76 7.13 10.01
CA GLY A 241 -14.05 8.31 9.53
C GLY A 241 -14.96 9.52 9.42
N GLN A 242 -14.36 10.69 9.57
CA GLN A 242 -15.00 11.99 9.45
C GLN A 242 -14.14 12.93 8.61
N GLU A 243 -14.72 14.04 8.19
CA GLU A 243 -14.02 15.06 7.38
C GLU A 243 -13.44 14.43 6.11
N GLY A 244 -14.26 13.62 5.45
CA GLY A 244 -13.83 12.88 4.28
C GLY A 244 -13.62 13.77 3.05
N MET A 245 -12.54 13.47 2.34
CA MET A 245 -12.06 14.25 1.20
C MET A 245 -12.65 13.69 -0.10
N SER A 246 -13.20 14.56 -0.96
CA SER A 246 -13.65 14.17 -2.30
C SER A 246 -12.50 13.87 -3.26
N GLU A 247 -11.30 14.36 -2.95
CA GLU A 247 -10.08 14.12 -3.71
C GLU A 247 -8.89 13.92 -2.77
N VAL A 248 -8.04 12.94 -3.05
CA VAL A 248 -6.84 12.63 -2.26
C VAL A 248 -5.67 12.32 -3.18
N CYS A 249 -4.55 13.01 -2.99
CA CYS A 249 -3.32 12.76 -3.73
C CYS A 249 -2.38 11.85 -2.91
N VAL A 250 -2.00 10.71 -3.48
CA VAL A 250 -1.02 9.78 -2.89
C VAL A 250 0.16 9.66 -3.84
N GLY A 251 1.28 10.27 -3.46
CA GLY A 251 2.47 10.34 -4.32
C GLY A 251 2.14 11.08 -5.61
N THR A 252 2.01 10.35 -6.71
CA THR A 252 1.63 10.94 -8.01
C THR A 252 0.24 10.53 -8.49
N VAL A 253 -0.50 9.74 -7.72
CA VAL A 253 -1.84 9.27 -8.08
C VAL A 253 -2.87 10.11 -7.34
N THR A 254 -3.86 10.60 -8.06
CA THR A 254 -5.01 11.31 -7.51
C THR A 254 -6.22 10.40 -7.49
N PHE A 255 -6.82 10.24 -6.32
CA PHE A 255 -8.08 9.52 -6.10
C PHE A 255 -9.23 10.52 -6.01
N GLN A 256 -10.32 10.24 -6.71
CA GLN A 256 -11.57 10.98 -6.57
C GLN A 256 -12.65 10.07 -6.00
N PHE A 257 -13.40 10.55 -5.01
CA PHE A 257 -14.41 9.77 -4.30
C PHE A 257 -15.82 10.32 -4.52
N GLN A 258 -16.78 9.40 -4.71
CA GLN A 258 -18.20 9.71 -4.86
C GLN A 258 -19.03 8.76 -4.01
N CYS A 259 -20.23 9.20 -3.61
CA CYS A 259 -21.18 8.35 -2.91
C CYS A 259 -21.59 7.16 -3.78
N SER A 260 -21.67 5.97 -3.18
CA SER A 260 -22.20 4.79 -3.84
C SER A 260 -23.69 4.62 -3.52
N SER A 261 -24.52 4.35 -4.52
CA SER A 261 -25.92 3.97 -4.32
C SER A 261 -26.08 2.63 -3.61
N GLU A 262 -25.02 1.81 -3.56
CA GLU A 262 -25.00 0.52 -2.84
C GLU A 262 -24.73 0.69 -1.34
N SER A 263 -24.40 1.91 -0.88
CA SER A 263 -24.10 2.18 0.53
C SER A 263 -25.39 2.29 1.35
N THR A 264 -25.74 1.19 2.01
CA THR A 264 -26.95 1.07 2.84
C THR A 264 -26.69 1.31 4.32
N ASN A 265 -25.42 1.36 4.73
CA ASN A 265 -25.02 1.59 6.12
C ASN A 265 -24.63 3.04 6.44
N GLY A 266 -24.66 3.93 5.44
CA GLY A 266 -24.45 5.36 5.61
C GLY A 266 -23.05 5.85 5.22
N THR A 267 -22.16 4.97 4.77
CA THR A 267 -20.85 5.40 4.24
C THR A 267 -21.05 6.32 3.04
N GLY A 268 -20.41 7.48 3.09
CA GLY A 268 -20.37 8.42 1.98
C GLY A 268 -19.01 9.09 1.89
N VAL A 269 -18.92 10.15 1.09
CA VAL A 269 -17.68 10.90 0.92
C VAL A 269 -17.24 11.51 2.26
N GLN A 270 -18.15 12.13 3.01
CA GLN A 270 -17.82 12.91 4.21
C GLN A 270 -17.56 12.06 5.49
N GLY A 271 -18.06 10.83 5.55
CA GLY A 271 -17.91 9.99 6.73
C GLY A 271 -18.29 8.52 6.50
N GLY A 272 -17.81 7.66 7.40
CA GLY A 272 -18.17 6.24 7.44
C GLY A 272 -16.97 5.29 7.40
N GLN A 273 -17.16 4.13 6.78
CA GLN A 273 -16.20 3.04 6.65
C GLN A 273 -15.34 3.14 5.38
N ILE A 274 -14.46 2.16 5.19
CA ILE A 274 -13.48 2.10 4.10
C ILE A 274 -12.57 3.33 4.14
N PRO A 275 -11.86 3.57 5.26
CA PRO A 275 -10.91 4.68 5.35
C PRO A 275 -9.78 4.59 4.32
N GLU A 276 -9.41 3.38 3.89
CA GLU A 276 -8.20 3.18 3.12
C GLU A 276 -8.40 2.30 1.88
N LEU A 277 -7.87 2.77 0.75
CA LEU A 277 -7.61 1.94 -0.42
C LEU A 277 -6.11 1.61 -0.48
N ILE A 278 -5.78 0.33 -0.49
CA ILE A 278 -4.39 -0.16 -0.51
C ILE A 278 -4.06 -0.57 -1.94
N PHE A 279 -2.97 -0.06 -2.50
CA PHE A 279 -2.68 -0.23 -3.91
C PHE A 279 -1.18 -0.30 -4.25
N TYR A 280 -0.89 -0.83 -5.44
CA TYR A 280 0.37 -0.61 -6.16
C TYR A 280 0.15 0.43 -7.26
N GLY A 281 1.08 1.36 -7.42
CA GLY A 281 0.96 2.41 -8.43
C GLY A 281 2.29 3.11 -8.69
N PRO A 282 2.33 4.07 -9.62
CA PRO A 282 3.51 4.84 -9.93
C PRO A 282 4.07 5.53 -8.68
N MET A 283 5.27 5.11 -8.26
CA MET A 283 6.05 5.80 -7.24
C MET A 283 6.70 7.00 -7.94
N GLY A 284 6.33 8.22 -7.56
CA GLY A 284 6.97 9.42 -8.12
C GLY A 284 8.49 9.33 -7.98
N VAL A 285 9.22 9.83 -8.99
CA VAL A 285 10.68 9.92 -8.93
C VAL A 285 11.04 10.89 -7.81
N SER A 286 11.48 10.37 -6.66
CA SER A 286 12.20 11.18 -5.69
C SER A 286 13.60 11.41 -6.24
N ASN A 287 13.88 12.63 -6.71
CA ASN A 287 15.25 13.06 -6.98
C ASN A 287 16.04 12.97 -5.66
N GLN A 288 16.77 11.88 -5.46
CA GLN A 288 17.80 11.79 -4.43
C GLN A 288 19.03 12.56 -4.92
N ASN A 289 18.92 13.88 -4.97
CA ASN A 289 20.02 14.83 -5.08
C ASN A 289 19.53 16.18 -4.54
N ALA A 290 19.32 16.25 -3.23
CA ALA A 290 19.29 17.50 -2.49
C ALA A 290 20.28 17.35 -1.34
N GLY A 291 21.46 17.94 -1.53
CA GLY A 291 22.50 18.00 -0.51
C GLY A 291 21.99 18.71 0.75
N LEU A 292 22.45 18.21 1.89
CA LEU A 292 22.34 18.84 3.20
C LEU A 292 22.75 20.34 3.12
N PRO A 293 21.95 21.29 3.63
CA PRO A 293 22.48 22.62 3.89
C PRO A 293 23.37 22.53 5.14
N GLY A 294 24.68 22.57 4.89
CA GLY A 294 25.70 22.72 5.90
C GLY A 294 25.57 24.06 6.63
N SER A 295 25.64 23.98 7.95
CA SER A 295 25.92 25.09 8.85
C SER A 295 27.13 25.91 8.38
N SER A 296 26.94 27.20 8.13
CA SER A 296 28.05 28.16 8.19
C SER A 296 27.55 29.51 8.71
N SER A 297 27.91 29.73 9.96
CA SER A 297 27.99 31.01 10.64
C SER A 297 28.92 31.96 9.90
N SER A 298 28.50 33.21 9.68
CA SER A 298 29.40 34.34 9.48
C SER A 298 28.72 35.63 9.94
N ASN A 299 29.29 36.19 11.00
CA ASN A 299 29.02 37.54 11.51
C ASN A 299 29.35 38.58 10.45
N THR A 300 28.49 39.59 10.28
CA THR A 300 28.98 40.94 10.03
C THR A 300 28.01 41.98 10.60
N ILE A 301 28.58 42.81 11.45
CA ILE A 301 28.02 43.99 12.10
C ILE A 301 27.85 45.09 11.04
N ASN A 302 26.70 45.76 10.98
CA ASN A 302 26.71 47.22 10.85
C ASN A 302 25.40 47.89 11.27
N ASN A 303 25.57 48.88 12.14
CA ASN A 303 24.58 49.82 12.63
C ASN A 303 24.15 50.80 11.53
N ASN A 304 22.87 51.21 11.53
CA ASN A 304 22.50 52.63 11.64
C ASN A 304 20.97 52.84 11.61
N LYS A 305 20.47 53.47 12.68
CA LYS A 305 19.23 54.26 12.77
C LYS A 305 19.68 55.69 13.12
N PRO A 306 19.02 56.75 12.64
CA PRO A 306 17.87 57.33 13.37
C PRO A 306 16.76 57.87 12.43
N ASN A 307 15.47 57.65 12.68
CA ASN A 307 14.52 58.32 13.58
C ASN A 307 13.71 59.47 12.92
N ALA A 308 12.40 59.53 13.28
CA ALA A 308 11.39 60.60 13.10
C ALA A 308 10.36 60.51 11.94
N SER A 309 9.08 60.34 12.34
CA SER A 309 7.81 60.65 11.66
C SER A 309 7.49 62.18 11.72
N PRO A 310 6.30 62.74 11.32
CA PRO A 310 5.08 62.17 10.71
C PRO A 310 4.38 63.02 9.60
N ASN A 311 3.26 62.46 9.10
CA ASN A 311 2.06 63.07 8.49
C ASN A 311 1.96 63.42 6.98
N GLY A 312 0.90 62.88 6.34
CA GLY A 312 0.04 63.62 5.41
C GLY A 312 -0.41 62.93 4.10
N GLY A 313 -1.69 62.52 4.02
CA GLY A 313 -2.57 62.87 2.87
C GLY A 313 -2.75 61.94 1.64
N THR A 314 -3.78 61.08 1.70
CA THR A 314 -4.91 60.86 0.73
C THR A 314 -4.76 60.45 -0.76
N THR A 315 -5.68 59.53 -1.14
CA THR A 315 -6.23 59.10 -2.47
C THR A 315 -5.40 58.09 -3.28
N GLY A 316 -5.91 56.97 -3.83
CA GLY A 316 -7.25 56.38 -3.88
C GLY A 316 -7.26 55.00 -4.58
N SER A 317 -8.46 54.40 -4.61
CA SER A 317 -8.97 53.39 -5.57
C SER A 317 -8.64 51.89 -5.41
N ALA A 318 -9.67 51.19 -4.88
CA ALA A 318 -10.30 49.94 -5.34
C ALA A 318 -9.46 48.69 -5.68
N SER A 319 -9.66 47.61 -4.92
CA SER A 319 -10.43 46.41 -5.35
C SER A 319 -10.46 45.35 -4.25
N ASN A 320 -11.62 44.67 -4.14
CA ASN A 320 -12.01 43.78 -3.06
C ASN A 320 -11.28 42.43 -3.09
N SER A 321 -10.71 42.05 -1.94
CA SER A 321 -10.37 40.67 -1.58
C SER A 321 -10.65 40.50 -0.09
N CYS A 322 -11.72 39.75 0.24
CA CYS A 322 -12.08 39.47 1.64
C CYS A 322 -11.50 38.11 2.06
N SER A 323 -10.45 38.20 2.86
CA SER A 323 -9.95 37.16 3.76
C SER A 323 -10.34 37.52 5.19
N THR A 324 -10.20 36.55 6.10
CA THR A 324 -10.33 36.56 7.58
C THR A 324 -11.72 36.11 8.08
N LEU A 325 -11.86 35.29 9.13
CA LEU A 325 -11.16 35.34 10.41
C LEU A 325 -11.03 33.96 11.09
N ASN A 326 -9.84 33.71 11.64
CA ASN A 326 -9.61 32.82 12.77
C ASN A 326 -10.31 33.39 14.01
N ASN A 327 -11.11 32.58 14.71
CA ASN A 327 -11.59 32.91 16.04
C ASN A 327 -11.02 31.91 17.05
N VAL A 328 -10.03 32.37 17.81
CA VAL A 328 -9.57 31.77 19.05
C VAL A 328 -10.52 32.21 20.15
N SER A 329 -11.19 31.27 20.82
CA SER A 329 -11.96 31.56 22.03
C SER A 329 -11.27 30.91 23.22
N VAL A 330 -10.75 31.75 24.12
CA VAL A 330 -10.24 31.41 25.44
C VAL A 330 -11.26 31.88 26.46
N TYR A 331 -11.79 30.97 27.28
CA TYR A 331 -12.39 31.19 28.61
C TYR A 331 -12.51 29.79 29.25
N LEU A 332 -12.37 29.50 30.55
CA LEU A 332 -11.80 30.09 31.75
C LEU A 332 -11.98 28.97 32.81
N ASN A 333 -11.00 28.72 33.69
CA ASN A 333 -11.16 27.80 34.83
C ASN A 333 -12.19 28.34 35.84
N GLY A 334 -13.03 27.45 36.36
CA GLY A 334 -13.87 27.69 37.54
C GLY A 334 -14.04 26.42 38.37
N ASN A 335 -13.41 26.39 39.55
CA ASN A 335 -13.69 25.44 40.62
C ASN A 335 -15.02 25.78 41.30
N GLY A 336 -15.77 24.75 41.72
CA GLY A 336 -16.95 24.91 42.57
C GLY A 336 -17.51 23.56 43.02
N ASP A 337 -17.16 23.18 44.25
CA ASP A 337 -17.70 22.07 45.03
C ASP A 337 -19.19 22.29 45.39
N ASN A 338 -19.98 21.21 45.46
CA ASN A 338 -21.08 20.94 46.42
C ASN A 338 -22.00 19.79 45.93
N GLY A 339 -21.96 18.64 46.61
CA GLY A 339 -23.15 17.76 46.77
C GLY A 339 -24.00 18.21 47.97
N PRO A 340 -24.95 17.40 48.54
CA PRO A 340 -25.51 16.11 48.10
C PRO A 340 -27.08 16.02 48.22
N ASN A 341 -27.67 14.86 47.85
CA ASN A 341 -28.92 14.19 48.32
C ASN A 341 -29.44 13.28 47.18
N VAL A 342 -29.52 11.94 47.23
CA VAL A 342 -30.09 10.91 48.14
C VAL A 342 -31.63 10.83 48.15
N LEU A 343 -32.11 9.58 48.02
CA LEU A 343 -33.47 8.98 48.12
C LEU A 343 -34.14 8.68 46.77
N SER A 344 -34.75 7.51 46.49
CA SER A 344 -34.88 6.22 47.18
C SER A 344 -35.81 5.30 46.37
N GLY A 345 -35.56 3.99 46.43
CA GLY A 345 -36.58 2.91 46.40
C GLY A 345 -36.91 2.31 45.02
N ASN A 346 -37.29 1.03 44.89
CA ASN A 346 -37.22 -0.14 45.77
C ASN A 346 -37.74 -1.35 44.95
N GLY A 347 -37.20 -2.54 45.22
CA GLY A 347 -37.94 -3.82 45.21
C GLY A 347 -38.19 -4.54 43.88
N LEU A 348 -37.61 -5.71 43.69
CA LEU A 348 -38.21 -7.00 44.09
C LEU A 348 -37.35 -8.16 43.57
N GLY A 349 -36.80 -8.93 44.50
CA GLY A 349 -36.25 -10.26 44.23
C GLY A 349 -37.37 -11.29 44.17
N THR A 350 -37.18 -12.34 43.37
CA THR A 350 -37.93 -13.59 43.50
C THR A 350 -36.97 -14.75 43.28
N VAL A 351 -37.07 -15.68 44.22
CA VAL A 351 -36.34 -16.93 44.40
C VAL A 351 -36.90 -17.98 43.44
N ALA A 352 -36.04 -18.81 42.86
CA ALA A 352 -36.40 -20.17 42.46
C ALA A 352 -35.19 -21.11 42.62
N LEU A 353 -35.27 -21.95 43.64
CA LEU A 353 -34.56 -23.23 43.79
C LEU A 353 -35.20 -24.28 42.87
N LEU A 354 -34.38 -25.21 42.37
CA LEU A 354 -34.61 -26.67 42.18
C LEU A 354 -33.45 -27.17 41.30
N ASN A 355 -32.41 -27.77 41.88
CA ASN A 355 -32.22 -29.21 42.19
C ASN A 355 -31.91 -30.11 40.97
N ASN A 356 -30.66 -30.59 41.00
CA ASN A 356 -30.19 -31.98 40.94
C ASN A 356 -30.14 -32.82 39.65
N GLU A 357 -29.00 -33.53 39.61
CA GLU A 357 -28.62 -34.80 38.96
C GLU A 357 -28.18 -34.73 37.50
N SER A 358 -26.88 -34.89 37.20
CA SER A 358 -26.01 -36.10 37.27
C SER A 358 -26.17 -36.97 36.02
N ASP A 359 -25.14 -36.95 35.17
CA ASP A 359 -24.31 -38.11 34.83
C ASP A 359 -22.91 -37.63 34.41
#